data_AF-A0A353PRK5-F1
#
_entry.id   AF-A0A353PRK5-F1
#
_cell.length_a   1.000
_cell.length_b   1.000
_cell.length_c   1.000
_cell.angle_alpha   90.00
_cell.angle_beta   90.00
_cell.angle_gamma   90.00
#
_symmetry.space_group_name_H-M   'P 1'
#
loop_
_entity.id
_entity.type
_entity.pdbx_description
1 polymer ?
#
loop_
_entity_poly.entity_id
_entity_poly.type
_entity_poly.pdbx_seq_one_letter_code
_entity_poly.pdbx_strand_id
1 'polypeptide(L)' 'MKTTNKTKKSCEQCGSQNLKACRVPYPVRIKNQHLNIQRVSVRECLDCHIFMPTKSGNEKIARSIMAFMDILDEHTFPPV' A
#
# COMPACT_ATOMS: atom_id res chain seq x y z
N MET A 1 -34.88 -10.76 9.95
CA MET A 1 -33.49 -11.03 10.38
C MET A 1 -32.53 -10.30 9.44
N LYS A 2 -31.81 -9.27 9.91
CA LYS A 2 -30.87 -8.51 9.08
C LYS A 2 -29.49 -9.16 9.17
N THR A 3 -29.16 -10.05 8.25
CA THR A 3 -27.79 -10.54 8.08
C THR A 3 -26.98 -9.48 7.33
N THR A 4 -26.39 -8.55 8.08
CA THR A 4 -25.34 -7.68 7.53
C THR A 4 -24.14 -8.57 7.22
N ASN A 5 -24.00 -8.89 5.94
CA ASN A 5 -22.90 -9.68 5.40
C ASN A 5 -21.61 -8.87 5.55
N LYS A 6 -21.02 -8.89 6.74
CA LYS A 6 -19.72 -8.28 7.04
C LYS A 6 -18.71 -9.13 6.28
N THR A 7 -18.40 -8.75 5.04
CA THR A 7 -17.44 -9.43 4.16
C THR A 7 -16.19 -9.74 4.95
N LYS A 8 -16.04 -11.00 5.40
CA LYS A 8 -14.85 -11.44 6.10
C LYS A 8 -13.72 -11.27 5.11
N LYS A 9 -12.82 -10.31 5.39
CA LYS A 9 -11.70 -10.03 4.52
C LYS A 9 -10.76 -11.22 4.59
N SER A 10 -10.69 -11.98 3.52
CA SER A 10 -9.72 -13.05 3.28
C SER A 10 -8.50 -12.50 2.55
N CYS A 11 -7.42 -13.26 2.56
CA CYS A 11 -6.27 -13.03 1.69
C CYS A 11 -6.69 -13.20 0.23
N GLU A 12 -6.33 -12.23 -0.61
CA GLU A 12 -6.64 -12.25 -2.05
C GLU A 12 -5.82 -13.29 -2.82
N GLN A 13 -4.70 -13.75 -2.26
CA GLN A 13 -3.81 -14.73 -2.89
C GLN A 13 -4.11 -16.18 -2.50
N CYS A 14 -4.31 -16.46 -1.21
CA CYS A 14 -4.49 -17.83 -0.71
C CYS A 14 -5.87 -18.11 -0.11
N GLY A 15 -6.77 -17.11 -0.03
CA GLY A 15 -8.10 -17.25 0.56
C GLY A 15 -8.14 -17.36 2.09
N SER A 16 -6.98 -17.38 2.77
CA SER A 16 -6.91 -17.50 4.23
C SER A 16 -7.59 -16.34 4.96
N GLN A 17 -8.16 -16.63 6.13
CA GLN A 17 -8.71 -15.63 7.05
C GLN A 17 -7.70 -15.20 8.13
N ASN A 18 -6.52 -15.82 8.16
CA ASN A 18 -5.47 -15.57 9.15
C ASN A 18 -4.67 -14.30 8.78
N LEU A 19 -5.29 -13.15 9.05
CA LEU A 19 -4.74 -11.83 8.70
C LEU A 19 -4.31 -11.04 9.94
N LYS A 20 -3.07 -10.57 9.95
CA LYS A 20 -2.51 -9.70 10.98
C LYS A 20 -2.41 -8.26 10.48
N ALA A 21 -2.99 -7.31 11.20
CA ALA A 21 -2.79 -5.90 10.91
C ALA A 21 -1.41 -5.45 11.40
N CYS A 22 -0.62 -4.83 10.52
CA CYS A 22 0.70 -4.30 10.87
C CYS A 22 1.03 -3.03 10.06
N ARG A 23 2.12 -2.37 10.43
CA ARG A 23 2.67 -1.23 9.70
C ARG A 23 4.07 -1.58 9.25
N VAL A 24 4.31 -1.53 7.94
CA VAL A 24 5.59 -1.94 7.33
C VAL A 24 6.09 -0.88 6.35
N PRO A 25 7.39 -0.86 6.03
CA PRO A 25 7.89 -0.18 4.83
C PRO A 25 7.27 -0.84 3.59
N TYR A 26 6.73 -0.04 2.67
CA TYR A 26 6.09 -0.54 1.46
C TYR A 26 6.83 -0.01 0.22
N PRO A 27 7.52 -0.88 -0.55
CA PRO A 27 8.24 -0.46 -1.73
C PRO A 27 7.26 -0.17 -2.88
N VAL A 28 7.43 0.98 -3.50
CA VAL A 28 6.68 1.40 -4.69
C VAL A 28 7.68 1.79 -5.76
N ARG A 29 7.42 1.36 -6.99
CA ARG A 29 8.19 1.78 -8.16
C ARG A 29 7.41 2.84 -8.91
N ILE A 30 8.02 4.01 -9.10
CA ILE A 30 7.43 5.15 -9.81
C ILE A 30 8.43 5.55 -10.89
N LYS A 31 8.04 5.41 -12.17
CA LYS A 31 8.96 5.57 -13.32
C LYS A 31 10.22 4.69 -13.12
N ASN A 32 11.41 5.31 -13.11
CA ASN A 32 12.70 4.65 -12.88
C ASN A 32 13.21 4.79 -11.44
N GLN A 33 12.40 5.30 -10.51
CA GLN A 33 12.79 5.47 -9.11
C GLN A 33 12.08 4.50 -8.18
N HIS A 34 12.79 4.10 -7.13
CA HIS A 34 12.28 3.23 -6.08
C HIS A 34 11.99 4.09 -4.83
N LEU A 35 10.74 4.10 -4.41
CA LEU A 35 10.30 4.81 -3.22
C LEU A 35 9.92 3.80 -2.14
N ASN A 36 10.55 3.90 -0.97
CA ASN A 36 10.18 3.06 0.17
C ASN A 36 9.33 3.85 1.16
N ILE A 37 8.00 3.65 1.08
CA ILE A 37 7.04 4.42 1.87
C ILE A 37 6.99 3.82 3.28
N GLN A 38 7.45 4.58 4.27
CA GLN A 38 7.55 4.09 5.64
C GLN A 38 6.21 4.00 6.34
N ARG A 39 6.03 3.00 7.21
CA ARG A 39 4.87 2.83 8.10
C ARG A 39 3.53 2.86 7.34
N VAL A 40 3.40 2.05 6.29
CA VAL A 40 2.14 1.86 5.56
C VAL A 40 1.29 0.83 6.30
N SER A 41 0.01 1.13 6.49
CA SER A 41 -0.94 0.21 7.12
C SER A 41 -1.29 -0.91 6.16
N VAL A 42 -0.93 -2.15 6.53
CA VAL A 42 -1.17 -3.35 5.72
C VAL A 42 -1.82 -4.45 6.57
N ARG A 43 -2.28 -5.49 5.88
CA ARG A 43 -2.61 -6.78 6.46
C ARG A 43 -1.63 -7.79 5.91
N GLU A 44 -0.88 -8.42 6.80
CA GLU A 44 -0.07 -9.57 6.49
C GLU A 44 -0.95 -10.82 6.57
N CYS A 45 -0.97 -11.64 5.52
CA CYS A 45 -1.49 -13.00 5.65
C CYS A 45 -0.43 -13.86 6.33
N LEU A 46 -0.75 -14.49 7.46
CA LEU A 46 0.22 -15.30 8.20
C LEU A 46 0.51 -16.66 7.54
N ASP A 47 -0.26 -17.04 6.51
CA ASP A 47 -0.11 -18.33 5.83
C ASP A 47 0.74 -18.20 4.55
N CYS A 48 0.59 -17.12 3.78
CA CYS A 48 1.38 -16.87 2.56
C CYS A 48 2.30 -15.64 2.63
N HIS A 49 2.33 -14.95 3.76
CA HIS A 49 3.16 -13.76 4.05
C HIS A 49 3.00 -12.58 3.08
N ILE A 50 1.93 -12.55 2.28
CA ILE A 50 1.65 -11.37 1.44
C ILE A 50 1.15 -10.20 2.28
N PHE A 51 1.65 -9.01 1.96
CA PHE A 51 1.19 -7.74 2.53
C PHE A 51 0.15 -7.09 1.62
N MET A 52 -1.06 -6.93 2.13
CA MET A 52 -2.16 -6.26 1.45
C MET A 52 -2.40 -4.89 2.08
N PRO A 53 -2.19 -3.78 1.37
CA PRO A 53 -2.50 -2.45 1.89
C PRO A 53 -3.96 -2.33 2.33
N THR A 54 -4.20 -1.73 3.49
CA THR A 54 -5.56 -1.35 3.89
C THR A 54 -6.02 -0.12 3.11
N LYS A 55 -7.29 0.27 3.24
CA LYS A 55 -7.78 1.55 2.68
C LYS A 55 -6.91 2.73 3.14
N SER A 56 -6.60 2.81 4.44
CA SER A 56 -5.71 3.86 4.97
C SER A 56 -4.26 3.71 4.52
N GLY A 57 -3.80 2.48 4.24
CA GLY A 57 -2.52 2.22 3.59
C GLY A 57 -2.47 2.78 2.17
N ASN A 58 -3.47 2.50 1.35
CA ASN A 58 -3.60 3.00 -0.02
C ASN A 58 -3.68 4.52 -0.08
N GLU A 59 -4.46 5.14 0.82
CA GLU A 59 -4.52 6.61 0.93
C GLU A 59 -3.15 7.23 1.25
N LYS A 60 -2.37 6.58 2.12
CA LYS A 60 -1.00 7.02 2.41
C LYS A 60 -0.07 6.83 1.22
N ILE A 61 -0.13 5.67 0.57
CA ILE A 61 0.66 5.40 -0.65
C ILE A 61 0.37 6.47 -1.70
N ALA A 62 -0.91 6.76 -1.98
CA ALA A 62 -1.31 7.76 -2.96
C ALA A 62 -0.77 9.16 -2.63
N ARG A 63 -0.91 9.62 -1.37
CA ARG A 63 -0.35 10.92 -0.95
C ARG A 63 1.16 10.99 -1.08
N SER A 64 1.86 9.92 -0.72
CA SER A 64 3.32 9.84 -0.84
C SER A 64 3.78 9.81 -2.30
N ILE A 65 3.03 9.15 -3.19
CA ILE A 65 3.30 9.17 -4.64
C ILE A 65 3.11 10.59 -5.19
N MET A 66 1.99 11.26 -4.88
CA MET A 66 1.74 12.62 -5.36
C MET A 66 2.82 13.59 -4.92
N ALA A 67 3.15 13.62 -3.61
CA ALA A 67 4.21 14.48 -3.09
C ALA A 67 5.58 14.21 -3.75
N PHE A 68 5.87 12.94 -4.07
CA PHE A 68 7.10 12.59 -4.77
C PHE A 68 7.08 12.99 -6.24
N MET A 69 5.94 12.91 -6.91
CA MET A 69 5.79 13.37 -8.30
C MET A 69 5.94 14.88 -8.41
N ASP A 70 5.40 15.65 -7.47
CA ASP A 70 5.54 17.11 -7.42
C ASP A 70 7.03 17.50 -7.32
N ILE A 71 7.79 16.83 -6.46
CA ILE A 71 9.26 17.03 -6.34
C ILE A 71 9.99 16.71 -7.65
N LEU A 72 9.58 15.65 -8.36
CA LEU A 72 10.21 15.31 -9.64
C LEU A 72 9.94 16.35 -10.73
N ASP A 73 8.79 17.02 -10.69
CA ASP A 73 8.42 18.07 -11.66
C ASP A 73 9.20 19.37 -11.41
N GLU A 74 9.40 19.74 -10.14
CA GLU A 74 10.20 20.90 -9.74
C GLU A 74 11.70 20.75 -10.07
N HIS A 75 12.20 19.52 -10.24
CA HIS A 75 13.59 19.23 -10.58
C HIS A 75 13.84 18.88 -12.05
N THR A 76 12.89 19.14 -12.95
CA THR A 76 13.14 19.10 -14.39
C THR A 76 13.93 20.34 -14.80
N PHE A 77 15.27 20.26 -14.68
CA PHE A 77 16.20 21.28 -15.14
C PHE A 77 15.92 21.65 -16.62
N PRO A 78 15.96 22.95 -17.00
CA PRO A 78 15.89 23.31 -18.40
C PRO A 78 17.05 22.66 -19.18
N PRO A 79 16.83 22.20 -20.43
CA PRO A 79 17.93 21.78 -21.27
C PRO A 79 18.90 22.96 -21.44
N VAL A 80 20.18 22.72 -21.15
CA VAL A 80 21.29 23.65 -21.41
C VAL A 80 21.51 23.76 -22.91
#